data_AF-A0A971XVK6-F1
#
_entry.id   AF-A0A971XVK6-F1
#
_cell.length_a   1.000
_cell.length_b   1.000
_cell.length_c   1.000
_cell.angle_alpha   90.00
_cell.angle_beta   90.00
_cell.angle_gamma   90.00
#
_symmetry.space_group_name_H-M   'P 1'
#
loop_
_entity.id
_entity.type
_entity.pdbx_description
1 polymer ?
#
loop_
_entity_poly.entity_id
_entity_poly.type
_entity_poly.pdbx_seq_one_letter_code
_entity_poly.pdbx_strand_id
1 'polypeptide(L)'
;MGIDVSFDIILREIRVGNKDAALLFLDGFVHDLVTQQVISSLMAVKPHELASQAVKRLMEEHIPHFEIFTVSDVEELIQTVLSGPMVLLIDGAREAVVIDVRQYPSRSIEEPELERVTRGSREGFVETGLFNANLIRRRLRDPGLRFEAFQVGKRSAADVFVGYIKDIVDPELLSELRRRLNRINVSALPLGSKSLEEYLFGTKRNPFPVVRYTERPDVVAAHLLEGHIVIITDTTPAAMIVPVTAWH
;
A
#
# COMPACT_ATOMS: atom_id res chain seq x y z
N MET A 1 1.20 11.88 -0.06
CA MET A 1 1.37 10.54 -0.64
C MET A 1 2.75 10.03 -0.22
N GLY A 2 2.84 8.99 0.59
CA GLY A 2 4.07 8.56 1.25
C GLY A 2 5.10 7.88 0.37
N ILE A 3 5.52 8.53 -0.72
CA ILE A 3 6.59 8.05 -1.59
C ILE A 3 7.85 7.83 -0.74
N ASP A 4 8.58 6.74 -1.01
CA ASP A 4 9.77 6.27 -0.27
C ASP A 4 9.55 5.84 1.19
N VAL A 5 8.33 5.98 1.71
CA VAL A 5 7.96 5.53 3.06
C VAL A 5 7.04 4.33 3.00
N SER A 6 6.00 4.42 2.16
CA SER A 6 5.06 3.33 1.97
C SER A 6 5.62 2.32 0.98
N PHE A 7 5.69 1.05 1.35
CA PHE A 7 6.24 0.00 0.49
C PHE A 7 5.39 -0.26 -0.77
N ASP A 8 4.11 0.08 -0.71
CA ASP A 8 3.10 -0.20 -1.73
C ASP A 8 2.89 0.98 -2.71
N ILE A 9 3.63 2.08 -2.56
CA ILE A 9 3.65 3.18 -3.53
C ILE A 9 4.91 3.07 -4.37
N ILE A 10 4.74 2.80 -5.67
CA ILE A 10 5.86 2.64 -6.59
C ILE A 10 6.04 3.90 -7.40
N LEU A 11 7.21 4.53 -7.28
CA LEU A 11 7.72 5.53 -8.21
C LEU A 11 8.84 4.91 -9.03
N ARG A 12 8.60 4.68 -10.32
CA ARG A 12 9.58 4.09 -11.24
C ARG A 12 10.01 5.10 -12.27
N GLU A 13 11.26 5.55 -12.17
CA GLU A 13 11.89 6.39 -13.17
C GLU A 13 12.15 5.60 -14.46
N ILE A 14 11.83 6.22 -15.60
CA ILE A 14 12.03 5.68 -16.95
C ILE A 14 12.47 6.79 -17.89
N ARG A 15 12.89 6.41 -19.09
CA ARG A 15 13.13 7.34 -20.18
C ARG A 15 12.17 7.05 -21.32
N VAL A 16 11.53 8.10 -21.83
CA VAL A 16 10.58 8.03 -22.95
C VAL A 16 11.13 8.93 -24.04
N GLY A 17 11.63 8.33 -25.12
CA GLY A 17 12.42 9.03 -26.14
C GLY A 17 13.64 9.73 -25.55
N ASN A 18 13.67 11.07 -25.62
CA ASN A 18 14.73 11.89 -25.03
C ASN A 18 14.38 12.50 -23.66
N LYS A 19 13.18 12.26 -23.15
CA LYS A 19 12.65 12.86 -21.91
C LYS A 19 12.78 11.92 -20.73
N ASP A 20 13.13 12.48 -19.58
CA ASP A 20 13.01 11.80 -18.30
C ASP A 20 11.53 11.75 -17.91
N ALA A 21 11.11 10.63 -17.34
CA ALA A 21 9.73 10.40 -16.96
C ALA A 21 9.67 9.47 -15.74
N ALA A 22 8.52 9.45 -15.07
CA ALA A 22 8.30 8.56 -13.95
C ALA A 22 6.89 7.97 -14.00
N LEU A 23 6.78 6.70 -13.66
CA LEU A 23 5.51 6.02 -13.43
C LEU A 23 5.22 5.99 -11.95
N LEU A 24 4.02 6.37 -11.55
CA LEU A 24 3.55 6.40 -10.17
C LEU A 24 2.26 5.60 -10.06
N PHE A 25 2.25 4.59 -9.20
CA PHE A 25 1.10 3.72 -9.00
C PHE A 25 1.15 3.00 -7.64
N LEU A 26 0.03 2.38 -7.25
CA LEU A 26 -0.05 1.51 -6.09
C LEU A 26 0.22 0.06 -6.49
N ASP A 27 1.14 -0.60 -5.80
CA ASP A 27 1.47 -2.00 -6.03
C ASP A 27 0.26 -2.90 -5.72
N GLY A 28 0.00 -3.87 -6.59
CA GLY A 28 -1.16 -4.76 -6.51
C GLY A 28 -2.53 -4.11 -6.80
N PHE A 29 -2.61 -2.83 -7.17
CA PHE A 29 -3.80 -2.24 -7.80
C PHE A 29 -3.75 -2.28 -9.33
N VAL A 30 -2.55 -2.42 -9.89
CA VAL A 30 -2.30 -2.47 -11.34
C VAL A 30 -2.21 -3.89 -11.87
N HIS A 31 -2.61 -4.11 -13.12
CA HIS A 31 -2.47 -5.40 -13.79
C HIS A 31 -1.06 -5.59 -14.33
N ASP A 32 -0.35 -6.63 -13.86
CA ASP A 32 1.07 -6.85 -14.17
C ASP A 32 1.37 -6.89 -15.68
N LEU A 33 0.67 -7.75 -16.43
CA LEU A 33 0.90 -7.90 -17.88
C LEU A 33 0.63 -6.61 -18.66
N VAL A 34 -0.47 -5.91 -18.37
CA VAL A 34 -0.81 -4.64 -19.03
C VAL A 34 0.23 -3.57 -18.68
N THR A 35 0.62 -3.49 -17.40
CA THR A 35 1.64 -2.56 -16.93
C THR A 35 2.98 -2.81 -17.61
N GLN A 36 3.41 -4.08 -17.75
CA GLN A 36 4.61 -4.45 -18.49
C GLN A 36 4.55 -4.06 -19.97
N GLN A 37 3.40 -4.24 -20.63
CA GLN A 37 3.20 -3.83 -22.02
C GLN A 37 3.30 -2.32 -22.18
N VAL A 38 2.65 -1.55 -21.30
CA VAL A 38 2.72 -0.09 -21.30
C VAL A 38 4.15 0.39 -21.09
N ILE A 39 4.86 -0.15 -20.08
CA ILE A 39 6.27 0.21 -19.80
C ILE A 39 7.15 -0.10 -21.02
N SER A 40 7.00 -1.29 -21.60
CA SER A 40 7.80 -1.71 -22.76
C SER A 40 7.54 -0.80 -23.97
N SER A 41 6.29 -0.41 -24.19
CA SER A 41 5.92 0.51 -25.27
C SER A 41 6.51 1.91 -25.05
N LEU A 42 6.43 2.44 -23.81
CA LEU A 42 7.00 3.74 -23.44
C LEU A 42 8.54 3.77 -23.58
N MET A 43 9.22 2.69 -23.21
CA MET A 43 10.68 2.59 -23.34
C MET A 43 11.14 2.39 -24.80
N ALA A 44 10.26 1.91 -25.69
CA ALA A 44 10.56 1.74 -27.10
C ALA A 44 10.46 3.04 -27.92
N VAL A 45 9.87 4.10 -27.35
CA VAL A 45 9.71 5.41 -28.01
C VAL A 45 11.07 6.00 -28.34
N LYS A 46 11.28 6.40 -29.59
CA LYS A 46 12.53 6.99 -30.07
C LYS A 46 12.53 8.50 -29.86
N PRO A 47 13.70 9.13 -29.66
CA PRO A 47 13.82 10.57 -29.44
C PRO A 47 13.10 11.49 -30.44
N HIS A 48 13.08 11.12 -31.72
CA HIS A 48 12.46 11.94 -32.78
C HIS A 48 10.92 11.84 -32.81
N GLU A 49 10.34 10.87 -32.10
CA GLU A 49 8.90 10.64 -32.05
C GLU A 49 8.18 11.57 -31.05
N LEU A 50 8.93 12.24 -30.16
CA LEU A 50 8.37 13.10 -29.10
C LEU A 50 8.53 14.60 -29.33
N ALA A 51 8.79 15.03 -30.57
CA ALA A 51 9.13 16.43 -30.91
C ALA A 51 8.21 17.49 -30.24
N SER A 52 7.01 17.74 -30.78
CA SER A 52 6.00 18.64 -30.22
C SER A 52 4.77 17.86 -29.80
N GLN A 53 4.07 18.29 -28.75
CA GLN A 53 2.87 17.61 -28.21
C GLN A 53 3.14 16.18 -27.72
N ALA A 54 4.26 15.98 -27.01
CA ALA A 54 4.69 14.68 -26.48
C ALA A 54 3.57 13.91 -25.77
N VAL A 55 2.81 14.57 -24.90
CA VAL A 55 1.66 13.99 -24.17
C VAL A 55 0.62 13.40 -25.12
N LYS A 56 0.13 14.20 -26.08
CA LYS A 56 -0.89 13.78 -27.04
C LYS A 56 -0.41 12.59 -27.90
N ARG A 57 0.81 12.68 -28.44
CA ARG A 57 1.38 11.60 -29.28
C ARG A 57 1.60 10.31 -28.50
N LEU A 58 1.96 10.40 -27.22
CA LEU A 58 2.08 9.21 -26.39
C LEU A 58 0.73 8.53 -26.21
N MET A 59 -0.31 9.30 -25.89
CA MET A 59 -1.67 8.77 -25.71
C MET A 59 -2.25 8.16 -27.00
N GLU A 60 -2.03 8.79 -28.15
CA GLU A 60 -2.65 8.37 -29.43
C GLU A 60 -1.84 7.27 -30.16
N GLU A 61 -0.50 7.29 -30.06
CA GLU A 61 0.36 6.45 -30.91
C GLU A 61 1.14 5.37 -30.14
N HIS A 62 1.40 5.56 -28.83
CA HIS A 62 2.40 4.75 -28.12
C HIS A 62 1.88 4.03 -26.88
N ILE A 63 0.78 4.44 -26.26
CA ILE A 63 0.23 3.76 -25.09
C ILE A 63 -0.87 2.80 -25.57
N PRO A 64 -0.65 1.48 -25.54
CA PRO A 64 -1.62 0.50 -26.04
C PRO A 64 -2.70 0.23 -24.98
N HIS A 65 -3.48 1.25 -24.62
CA HIS A 65 -4.55 1.13 -23.62
C HIS A 65 -5.75 2.02 -23.99
N PHE A 66 -6.96 1.60 -23.62
CA PHE A 66 -8.20 2.26 -24.07
C PHE A 66 -8.69 3.35 -23.10
N GLU A 67 -8.41 3.22 -21.80
CA GLU A 67 -8.78 4.21 -20.79
C GLU A 67 -7.57 5.08 -20.42
N ILE A 68 -7.40 6.17 -21.18
CA ILE A 68 -6.30 7.13 -20.98
C ILE A 68 -6.86 8.55 -20.99
N PHE A 69 -6.45 9.36 -20.02
CA PHE A 69 -6.80 10.77 -19.94
C PHE A 69 -5.67 11.58 -19.29
N THR A 70 -5.78 12.90 -19.25
CA THR A 70 -4.79 13.77 -18.62
C THR A 70 -5.34 14.43 -17.36
N VAL A 71 -4.45 14.70 -16.41
CA VAL A 71 -4.73 15.45 -15.19
C VAL A 71 -3.66 16.51 -15.01
N SER A 72 -4.08 17.73 -14.68
CA SER A 72 -3.17 18.88 -14.49
C SER A 72 -3.09 19.36 -13.04
N ASP A 73 -4.13 19.09 -12.24
CA ASP A 73 -4.16 19.44 -10.84
C ASP A 73 -3.46 18.36 -9.98
N VAL A 74 -2.65 18.82 -9.02
CA VAL A 74 -1.84 17.92 -8.18
C VAL A 74 -2.72 17.15 -7.18
N GLU A 75 -3.77 17.77 -6.65
CA GLU A 75 -4.67 17.11 -5.71
C GLU A 75 -5.48 16.02 -6.43
N GLU A 76 -5.99 16.33 -7.63
CA GLU A 76 -6.66 15.37 -8.51
C GLU A 76 -5.72 14.21 -8.90
N LEU A 77 -4.46 14.49 -9.18
CA LEU A 77 -3.45 13.47 -9.48
C LEU A 77 -3.25 12.52 -8.30
N ILE A 78 -3.12 13.07 -7.09
CA ILE A 78 -2.99 12.26 -5.87
C ILE A 78 -4.24 11.38 -5.68
N GLN A 79 -5.44 11.94 -5.81
CA GLN A 79 -6.69 11.19 -5.68
C GLN A 79 -6.83 10.10 -6.75
N THR A 80 -6.33 10.38 -7.95
CA THR A 80 -6.28 9.43 -9.04
C THR A 80 -5.38 8.25 -8.68
N VAL A 81 -4.11 8.48 -8.31
CA VAL A 81 -3.19 7.40 -7.90
C VAL A 81 -3.78 6.56 -6.75
N LEU A 82 -4.37 7.20 -5.74
CA LEU A 82 -4.99 6.50 -4.60
C LEU A 82 -6.24 5.69 -5.00
N SER A 83 -6.84 5.99 -6.15
CA SER A 83 -7.94 5.24 -6.72
C SER A 83 -7.47 4.05 -7.58
N GLY A 84 -6.16 3.95 -7.83
CA GLY A 84 -5.47 2.79 -8.43
C GLY A 84 -4.95 2.88 -9.87
N PRO A 85 -5.36 3.81 -10.75
CA PRO A 85 -4.70 3.97 -12.03
C PRO A 85 -3.21 4.26 -11.89
N MET A 86 -2.47 3.93 -12.95
CA MET A 86 -1.07 4.31 -13.09
C MET A 86 -0.97 5.70 -13.70
N VAL A 87 -0.06 6.51 -13.18
CA VAL A 87 0.19 7.87 -13.68
C VAL A 87 1.59 7.96 -14.27
N LEU A 88 1.70 8.53 -15.47
CA LEU A 88 2.94 8.86 -16.14
C LEU A 88 3.20 10.37 -16.03
N LEU A 89 4.30 10.71 -15.37
CA LEU A 89 4.86 12.05 -15.25
C LEU A 89 5.98 12.21 -16.29
N ILE A 90 6.00 13.30 -17.05
CA ILE A 90 7.00 13.54 -18.09
C ILE A 90 7.67 14.89 -17.84
N ASP A 91 9.00 14.92 -17.88
CA ASP A 91 9.75 16.15 -17.64
C ASP A 91 9.44 17.24 -18.69
N GLY A 92 9.04 18.40 -18.17
CA GLY A 92 8.59 19.56 -18.94
C GLY A 92 7.14 19.50 -19.44
N ALA A 93 6.36 18.47 -19.11
CA ALA A 93 4.92 18.44 -19.37
C ALA A 93 4.15 19.13 -18.22
N ARG A 94 3.06 19.83 -18.55
CA ARG A 94 2.17 20.46 -17.56
C ARG A 94 1.06 19.53 -17.06
N GLU A 95 0.85 18.43 -17.75
CA GLU A 95 -0.19 17.46 -17.49
C GLU A 95 0.44 16.08 -17.32
N ALA A 96 -0.08 15.32 -16.38
CA ALA A 96 0.24 13.91 -16.22
C ALA A 96 -0.71 13.07 -17.07
N VAL A 97 -0.22 11.94 -17.59
CA VAL A 97 -1.04 10.98 -18.32
C VAL A 97 -1.50 9.91 -17.34
N VAL A 98 -2.80 9.73 -17.21
CA VAL A 98 -3.42 8.66 -16.43
C VAL A 98 -3.71 7.49 -17.34
N ILE A 99 -3.30 6.29 -16.93
CA ILE A 99 -3.47 5.04 -17.67
C ILE A 99 -4.19 4.07 -16.74
N ASP A 100 -5.45 3.75 -17.04
CA ASP A 100 -6.29 2.92 -16.16
C ASP A 100 -5.99 1.42 -16.29
N VAL A 101 -4.80 1.03 -15.85
CA VAL A 101 -4.37 -0.38 -15.82
C VAL A 101 -4.89 -1.13 -14.60
N ARG A 102 -5.94 -0.64 -13.93
CA ARG A 102 -6.42 -1.23 -12.68
C ARG A 102 -6.88 -2.66 -12.89
N GLN A 103 -6.50 -3.52 -11.96
CA GLN A 103 -7.16 -4.80 -11.76
C GLN A 103 -7.79 -4.82 -10.37
N TYR A 104 -9.06 -5.20 -10.33
CA TYR A 104 -9.65 -5.60 -9.06
C TYR A 104 -9.30 -7.06 -8.82
N PRO A 105 -8.74 -7.42 -7.66
CA PRO A 105 -8.47 -8.81 -7.34
C PRO A 105 -9.77 -9.60 -7.49
N SER A 106 -9.79 -10.52 -8.46
CA SER A 106 -10.96 -11.33 -8.80
C SER A 106 -10.68 -12.79 -8.46
N ARG A 107 -10.64 -13.10 -7.16
CA ARG A 107 -11.18 -14.34 -6.52
C ARG A 107 -10.46 -14.69 -5.20
N SER A 108 -11.26 -15.34 -4.34
CA SER A 108 -11.01 -15.91 -3.01
C SER A 108 -10.53 -14.97 -1.90
N ILE A 109 -11.13 -13.79 -1.79
CA ILE A 109 -11.24 -13.21 -0.44
C ILE A 109 -12.35 -14.01 0.25
N GLU A 110 -11.97 -14.97 1.06
CA GLU A 110 -12.90 -15.76 1.85
C GLU A 110 -13.46 -14.91 3.01
N GLU A 111 -14.63 -15.29 3.49
CA GLU A 111 -15.24 -14.63 4.65
C GLU A 111 -14.40 -14.91 5.90
N PRO A 112 -14.09 -13.90 6.74
CA PRO A 112 -13.31 -14.11 7.95
C PRO A 112 -13.94 -15.23 8.80
N GLU A 113 -13.12 -16.20 9.23
CA GLU A 113 -13.62 -17.35 9.98
C GLU A 113 -14.05 -16.95 11.40
N LEU A 114 -13.28 -16.05 12.02
CA LEU A 114 -13.51 -15.63 13.41
C LEU A 114 -14.54 -14.50 13.53
N GLU A 115 -14.72 -13.69 12.48
CA GLU A 115 -15.59 -12.50 12.48
C GLU A 115 -16.69 -12.55 11.40
N ARG A 116 -17.42 -13.68 11.31
CA ARG A 116 -18.55 -13.82 10.37
C ARG A 116 -19.66 -12.81 10.68
N VAL A 117 -20.15 -12.12 9.65
CA VAL A 117 -21.20 -11.11 9.80
C VAL A 117 -22.45 -11.45 9.00
N THR A 118 -23.62 -11.26 9.62
CA THR A 118 -24.91 -11.40 8.93
C THR A 118 -25.22 -10.21 8.01
N ARG A 119 -24.58 -9.05 8.24
CA ARG A 119 -24.67 -7.83 7.41
C ARG A 119 -23.32 -7.08 7.45
N GLY A 120 -22.79 -6.68 6.29
CA GLY A 120 -21.52 -5.95 6.19
C GLY A 120 -20.60 -6.55 5.12
N SER A 121 -19.36 -6.04 5.03
CA SER A 121 -18.37 -6.60 4.12
C SER A 121 -17.93 -7.98 4.57
N ARG A 122 -17.83 -8.91 3.62
CA ARG A 122 -17.33 -10.28 3.84
C ARG A 122 -15.84 -10.42 3.49
N GLU A 123 -15.16 -9.32 3.20
CA GLU A 123 -13.73 -9.39 2.88
C GLU A 123 -12.93 -9.60 4.16
N GLY A 124 -12.30 -10.76 4.30
CA GLY A 124 -11.28 -11.03 5.32
C GLY A 124 -9.87 -10.71 4.84
N PHE A 125 -8.95 -10.55 5.78
CA PHE A 125 -7.51 -10.56 5.49
C PHE A 125 -7.06 -11.97 5.07
N VAL A 126 -5.94 -12.01 4.35
CA VAL A 126 -5.29 -13.22 3.84
C VAL A 126 -3.85 -13.26 4.32
N GLU A 127 -3.13 -14.33 4.02
CA GLU A 127 -1.73 -14.50 4.45
C GLU A 127 -0.77 -13.48 3.82
N THR A 128 -1.09 -12.96 2.64
CA THR A 128 -0.20 -12.03 1.90
C THR A 128 -0.35 -10.58 2.41
N GLY A 129 0.72 -10.03 3.00
CA GLY A 129 0.72 -8.69 3.59
C GLY A 129 0.44 -7.56 2.60
N LEU A 130 0.96 -7.64 1.36
CA LEU A 130 0.65 -6.67 0.29
C LEU A 130 -0.85 -6.63 -0.02
N PHE A 131 -1.50 -7.79 -0.08
CA PHE A 131 -2.95 -7.84 -0.33
C PHE A 131 -3.73 -7.24 0.83
N ASN A 132 -3.30 -7.46 2.07
CA ASN A 132 -3.92 -6.86 3.24
C ASN A 132 -3.79 -5.32 3.24
N ALA A 133 -2.62 -4.79 2.90
CA ALA A 133 -2.42 -3.33 2.72
C ALA A 133 -3.35 -2.78 1.61
N ASN A 134 -3.47 -3.50 0.50
CA ASN A 134 -4.35 -3.15 -0.62
C ASN A 134 -5.84 -3.14 -0.23
N LEU A 135 -6.30 -4.11 0.56
CA LEU A 135 -7.67 -4.14 1.09
C LEU A 135 -7.96 -2.90 1.95
N ILE A 136 -6.99 -2.47 2.75
CA ILE A 136 -7.11 -1.26 3.57
C ILE A 136 -7.12 -0.01 2.68
N ARG A 137 -6.18 0.13 1.73
CA ARG A 137 -6.11 1.27 0.80
C ARG A 137 -7.37 1.44 -0.04
N ARG A 138 -8.01 0.33 -0.43
CA ARG A 138 -9.25 0.36 -1.21
C ARG A 138 -10.38 1.04 -0.44
N ARG A 139 -10.36 0.91 0.89
CA ARG A 139 -11.33 1.50 1.82
C ARG A 139 -10.93 2.91 2.25
N LEU A 140 -9.65 3.12 2.48
CA LEU A 140 -9.08 4.37 2.98
C LEU A 140 -8.12 4.97 1.94
N ARG A 141 -8.65 5.87 1.10
CA ARG A 141 -7.90 6.61 0.07
C ARG A 141 -7.29 7.89 0.62
N ASP A 142 -6.61 7.78 1.75
CA ASP A 142 -6.03 8.93 2.43
C ASP A 142 -4.57 9.18 1.98
N PRO A 143 -4.21 10.41 1.53
CA PRO A 143 -2.83 10.73 1.12
C PRO A 143 -1.79 10.68 2.24
N GLY A 144 -2.23 10.72 3.49
CA GLY A 144 -1.50 10.58 4.75
C GLY A 144 -1.30 9.14 5.22
N LEU A 145 -2.04 8.16 4.68
CA LEU A 145 -1.87 6.73 4.97
C LEU A 145 -0.48 6.22 4.52
N ARG A 146 0.25 5.60 5.44
CA ARG A 146 1.57 5.01 5.24
C ARG A 146 1.55 3.53 5.60
N PHE A 147 2.36 2.75 4.89
CA PHE A 147 2.68 1.38 5.26
C PHE A 147 4.20 1.18 5.23
N GLU A 148 4.86 1.19 6.38
CA GLU A 148 6.30 0.96 6.45
C GLU A 148 6.61 -0.53 6.54
N ALA A 149 7.52 -1.01 5.69
CA ALA A 149 8.01 -2.38 5.75
C ALA A 149 9.22 -2.53 6.67
N PHE A 150 9.21 -3.56 7.50
CA PHE A 150 10.27 -3.98 8.39
C PHE A 150 10.57 -5.46 8.18
N GLN A 151 11.82 -5.86 8.36
CA GLN A 151 12.21 -7.27 8.37
C GLN A 151 12.63 -7.69 9.77
N VAL A 152 11.99 -8.73 10.29
CA VAL A 152 12.22 -9.23 11.65
C VAL A 152 12.65 -10.70 11.61
N GLY A 153 13.82 -10.99 12.18
CA GLY A 153 14.39 -12.35 12.25
C GLY A 153 15.68 -12.50 11.45
N LYS A 154 16.63 -13.31 11.97
CA LYS A 154 17.97 -13.48 11.38
C LYS A 154 18.11 -14.66 10.41
N ARG A 155 17.47 -15.79 10.73
CA ARG A 155 17.51 -17.02 9.92
C ARG A 155 16.32 -17.12 8.98
N SER A 156 15.16 -16.68 9.46
CA SER A 156 13.95 -16.49 8.67
C SER A 156 13.48 -15.06 8.92
N ALA A 157 13.76 -14.18 7.97
CA ALA A 157 13.23 -12.81 8.00
C ALA A 157 11.75 -12.87 7.63
N ALA A 158 10.90 -12.38 8.53
CA ALA A 158 9.49 -12.16 8.28
C ALA A 158 9.28 -10.68 7.93
N ASP A 159 8.48 -10.42 6.90
CA ASP A 159 8.09 -9.07 6.54
C ASP A 159 6.94 -8.62 7.46
N VAL A 160 7.11 -7.43 8.04
CA VAL A 160 6.17 -6.79 8.95
C VAL A 160 5.85 -5.41 8.41
N PHE A 161 4.58 -5.12 8.19
CA PHE A 161 4.11 -3.85 7.66
C PHE A 161 3.40 -3.05 8.76
N VAL A 162 3.81 -1.80 8.96
CA VAL A 162 3.25 -0.89 9.94
C VAL A 162 2.42 0.17 9.23
N GLY A 163 1.10 0.07 9.35
CA GLY A 163 0.11 0.99 8.81
C GLY A 163 -0.26 2.10 9.79
N TYR A 164 -0.27 3.36 9.35
CA TYR A 164 -0.71 4.51 10.14
C TYR A 164 -1.06 5.72 9.25
N ILE A 165 -1.79 6.71 9.78
CA ILE A 165 -2.04 7.99 9.11
C ILE A 165 -1.12 9.05 9.72
N LYS A 166 -0.23 9.64 8.90
CA LYS A 166 0.92 10.45 9.33
C LYS A 166 0.55 11.62 10.26
N ASP A 167 -0.57 12.28 10.00
CA ASP A 167 -1.02 13.49 10.68
C ASP A 167 -2.01 13.22 11.83
N ILE A 168 -2.44 11.97 12.02
CA ILE A 168 -3.37 11.56 13.08
C ILE A 168 -2.67 10.73 14.16
N VAL A 169 -1.68 9.92 13.77
CA VAL A 169 -0.97 9.01 14.69
C VAL A 169 -0.20 9.75 15.79
N ASP A 170 -0.15 9.17 16.98
CA ASP A 170 0.76 9.61 18.05
C ASP A 170 2.24 9.36 17.63
N PRO A 171 3.05 10.41 17.44
CA PRO A 171 4.42 10.27 16.98
C PRO A 171 5.34 9.60 18.02
N GLU A 172 5.08 9.75 19.32
CA GLU A 172 5.87 9.11 20.37
C GLU A 172 5.62 7.60 20.39
N LEU A 173 4.35 7.20 20.28
CA LEU A 173 3.95 5.80 20.17
C LEU A 173 4.57 5.14 18.93
N LEU A 174 4.46 5.79 17.77
CA LEU A 174 5.03 5.28 16.52
C LEU A 174 6.56 5.16 16.60
N SER A 175 7.23 6.15 17.18
CA SER A 175 8.69 6.09 17.38
C SER A 175 9.10 4.94 18.29
N GLU A 176 8.37 4.74 19.40
CA GLU A 176 8.63 3.63 20.30
C GLU A 176 8.41 2.27 19.63
N LEU A 177 7.31 2.11 18.86
CA LEU A 177 7.06 0.89 18.10
C LEU A 177 8.20 0.59 17.12
N ARG A 178 8.63 1.58 16.34
CA ARG A 178 9.78 1.44 15.42
C ARG A 178 11.05 1.02 16.17
N ARG A 179 11.34 1.65 17.32
CA ARG A 179 12.50 1.29 18.15
C ARG A 179 12.41 -0.16 18.62
N ARG A 180 11.23 -0.62 19.04
CA ARG A 180 11.03 -2.00 19.49
C ARG A 180 11.22 -2.99 18.35
N LEU A 181 10.57 -2.78 17.20
CA LEU A 181 10.72 -3.61 16.00
C LEU A 181 12.19 -3.79 15.61
N ASN A 182 12.95 -2.70 15.52
CA ASN A 182 14.37 -2.74 15.15
C ASN A 182 15.28 -3.39 16.21
N ARG A 183 14.82 -3.50 17.47
CA ARG A 183 15.57 -4.17 18.55
C ARG A 183 15.30 -5.66 18.63
N ILE A 184 14.28 -6.18 17.95
CA ILE A 184 13.96 -7.61 17.97
C ILE A 184 15.11 -8.38 17.33
N ASN A 185 15.83 -9.13 18.15
CA ASN A 185 17.00 -9.88 17.74
C ASN A 185 16.77 -11.38 17.99
N VAL A 186 16.05 -12.01 17.06
CA VAL A 186 15.60 -13.40 17.15
C VAL A 186 15.93 -14.17 15.87
N SER A 187 15.98 -15.50 15.94
CA SER A 187 16.27 -16.32 14.75
C SER A 187 15.13 -16.28 13.74
N ALA A 188 13.87 -16.32 14.19
CA ALA A 188 12.67 -16.34 13.37
C ALA A 188 11.45 -15.93 14.22
N LEU A 189 10.31 -15.67 13.57
CA LEU A 189 8.99 -15.53 14.20
C LEU A 189 8.16 -16.81 13.97
N PRO A 190 8.31 -17.86 14.81
CA PRO A 190 7.71 -19.16 14.55
C PRO A 190 6.16 -19.16 14.56
N LEU A 191 5.53 -18.19 15.23
CA LEU A 191 4.07 -18.04 15.29
C LEU A 191 3.58 -16.72 14.66
N GLY A 192 4.34 -16.15 13.72
CA GLY A 192 3.97 -14.91 13.00
C GLY A 192 3.63 -13.76 13.95
N SER A 193 2.43 -13.19 13.80
CA SER A 193 1.94 -12.06 14.59
C SER A 193 1.94 -12.29 16.11
N LYS A 194 1.67 -13.52 16.57
CA LYS A 194 1.66 -13.82 18.01
C LYS A 194 3.05 -13.72 18.63
N SER A 195 4.07 -14.28 17.95
CA SER A 195 5.46 -14.12 18.40
C SER A 195 5.86 -12.65 18.38
N LEU A 196 5.45 -11.91 17.36
CA LEU A 196 5.73 -10.48 17.25
C LEU A 196 5.13 -9.67 18.42
N GLU A 197 3.88 -9.93 18.77
CA GLU A 197 3.21 -9.31 19.93
C GLU A 197 4.01 -9.51 21.22
N GLU A 198 4.44 -10.75 21.51
CA GLU A 198 5.20 -11.07 22.71
C GLU A 198 6.54 -10.32 22.77
N TYR A 199 7.22 -10.15 21.63
CA TYR A 199 8.46 -9.38 21.57
C TYR A 199 8.26 -7.87 21.69
N LEU A 200 7.14 -7.33 21.18
CA LEU A 200 6.84 -5.90 21.22
C LEU A 200 6.28 -5.45 22.58
N PHE A 201 5.44 -6.27 23.21
CA PHE A 201 4.66 -5.87 24.38
C PHE A 201 4.96 -6.69 25.63
N GLY A 202 5.66 -7.82 25.49
CA GLY A 202 5.97 -8.73 26.58
C GLY A 202 4.81 -9.64 26.97
N THR A 203 5.09 -10.64 27.80
CA THR A 203 4.15 -11.70 28.21
C THR A 203 3.57 -11.48 29.62
N LYS A 204 3.72 -10.27 30.19
CA LYS A 204 3.22 -10.01 31.56
C LYS A 204 1.72 -10.24 31.61
N ARG A 205 1.22 -10.83 32.70
CA ARG A 205 -0.21 -10.95 33.02
C ARG A 205 -0.84 -9.55 33.11
N ASN A 206 -1.25 -9.00 31.98
CA ASN A 206 -2.07 -7.82 31.90
C ASN A 206 -3.54 -8.28 31.93
N PRO A 207 -4.37 -7.83 32.88
CA PRO A 207 -5.81 -8.14 32.87
C PRO A 207 -6.53 -7.51 31.67
N PHE A 208 -5.90 -6.58 30.96
CA PHE A 208 -6.43 -5.94 29.75
C PHE A 208 -5.68 -6.40 28.49
N PRO A 209 -6.38 -6.52 27.34
CA PRO A 209 -5.74 -6.79 26.06
C PRO A 209 -4.77 -5.66 25.71
N VAL A 210 -3.54 -6.01 25.33
CA VAL A 210 -2.51 -5.03 24.94
C VAL A 210 -2.64 -4.64 23.47
N VAL A 211 -3.16 -5.57 22.66
CA VAL A 211 -3.38 -5.43 21.22
C VAL A 211 -4.76 -5.99 20.85
N ARG A 212 -5.37 -5.45 19.79
CA ARG A 212 -6.61 -5.99 19.22
C ARG A 212 -6.29 -6.67 17.91
N TYR A 213 -6.68 -7.94 17.77
CA TYR A 213 -6.62 -8.62 16.48
C TYR A 213 -7.94 -8.44 15.73
N THR A 214 -7.84 -8.32 14.42
CA THR A 214 -9.00 -8.38 13.54
C THR A 214 -8.63 -8.97 12.19
N GLU A 215 -9.55 -9.75 11.64
CA GLU A 215 -9.46 -10.26 10.27
C GLU A 215 -10.10 -9.29 9.27
N ARG A 216 -10.59 -8.14 9.73
CA ARG A 216 -11.46 -7.25 8.97
C ARG A 216 -10.77 -5.95 8.56
N PRO A 217 -10.62 -5.69 7.24
CA PRO A 217 -10.00 -4.46 6.75
C PRO A 217 -10.85 -3.19 7.02
N ASP A 218 -12.16 -3.31 7.19
CA ASP A 218 -13.00 -2.16 7.57
C ASP A 218 -12.82 -1.74 9.02
N VAL A 219 -12.64 -2.70 9.93
CA VAL A 219 -12.32 -2.41 11.34
C VAL A 219 -10.98 -1.70 11.43
N VAL A 220 -9.98 -2.16 10.67
CA VAL A 220 -8.67 -1.50 10.55
C VAL A 220 -8.81 -0.07 10.02
N ALA A 221 -9.56 0.14 8.95
CA ALA A 221 -9.74 1.48 8.37
C ALA A 221 -10.37 2.47 9.38
N ALA A 222 -11.34 2.02 10.17
CA ALA A 222 -11.94 2.84 11.23
C ALA A 222 -10.91 3.23 12.31
N HIS A 223 -10.12 2.27 12.80
CA HIS A 223 -9.13 2.55 13.85
C HIS A 223 -7.98 3.44 13.34
N LEU A 224 -7.56 3.30 12.07
CA LEU A 224 -6.56 4.18 11.46
C LEU A 224 -7.02 5.64 11.46
N LEU A 225 -8.30 5.90 11.17
CA LEU A 225 -8.90 7.24 11.22
C LEU A 225 -8.96 7.82 12.63
N GLU A 226 -8.96 6.96 13.66
CA GLU A 226 -8.90 7.35 15.07
C GLU A 226 -7.46 7.53 15.58
N GLY A 227 -6.44 7.38 14.73
CA GLY A 227 -5.03 7.56 15.09
C GLY A 227 -4.32 6.32 15.59
N HIS A 228 -4.95 5.14 15.49
CA HIS A 228 -4.31 3.88 15.83
C HIS A 228 -3.26 3.49 14.78
N ILE A 229 -2.33 2.64 15.21
CA ILE A 229 -1.33 1.99 14.38
C ILE A 229 -1.78 0.55 14.14
N VAL A 230 -1.63 0.09 12.91
CA VAL A 230 -1.89 -1.29 12.51
C VAL A 230 -0.59 -1.97 12.14
N ILE A 231 -0.46 -3.23 12.52
CA ILE A 231 0.71 -4.06 12.25
C ILE A 231 0.21 -5.32 11.54
N ILE A 232 0.72 -5.56 10.34
CA ILE A 232 0.42 -6.71 9.52
C ILE A 232 1.71 -7.53 9.45
N THR A 233 1.67 -8.79 9.86
CA THR A 233 2.78 -9.72 9.63
C THR A 233 2.45 -10.53 8.40
N ASP A 234 3.38 -10.62 7.45
CA ASP A 234 3.22 -11.54 6.33
C ASP A 234 3.03 -12.97 6.84
N THR A 235 2.33 -13.79 6.07
CA THR A 235 1.85 -15.14 6.44
C THR A 235 0.79 -15.20 7.55
N THR A 236 0.15 -14.10 7.93
CA THR A 236 -0.94 -14.09 8.93
C THR A 236 -2.20 -13.41 8.39
N PRO A 237 -3.37 -14.07 8.36
CA PRO A 237 -4.63 -13.50 7.86
C PRO A 237 -5.33 -12.60 8.89
N ALA A 238 -4.57 -11.84 9.67
CA ALA A 238 -5.09 -10.92 10.68
C ALA A 238 -4.13 -9.75 10.89
N ALA A 239 -4.70 -8.59 11.20
CA ALA A 239 -3.95 -7.40 11.57
C ALA A 239 -4.04 -7.15 13.08
N MET A 240 -2.94 -6.62 13.63
CA MET A 240 -2.82 -6.23 15.03
C MET A 240 -2.95 -4.71 15.15
N ILE A 241 -3.91 -4.23 15.94
CA ILE A 241 -4.21 -2.81 16.16
C ILE A 241 -3.70 -2.38 17.53
N VAL A 242 -2.98 -1.25 17.58
CA VAL A 242 -2.39 -0.66 18.79
C VAL A 242 -2.53 0.88 18.81
N PRO A 243 -2.70 1.51 19.98
CA PRO A 243 -2.93 0.89 21.29
C PRO A 243 -4.36 0.35 21.41
N VAL A 244 -4.65 -0.54 22.35
CA VAL A 244 -6.05 -0.87 22.65
C VAL A 244 -6.60 0.14 23.63
N THR A 245 -7.62 0.89 23.22
CA THR A 245 -8.47 1.64 24.13
C THR A 245 -9.51 0.69 24.73
N ALA A 246 -9.76 0.80 26.04
CA ALA A 246 -10.80 0.02 26.72
C ALA A 246 -12.24 0.40 26.30
N TRP A 247 -12.37 1.43 25.46
CA TRP A 247 -13.63 2.07 25.11
C TRP A 247 -13.69 2.29 23.59
N HIS A 248 -14.35 1.38 22.88
CA HIS A 248 -15.06 1.59 21.61
C HIS A 248 -16.24 0.62 21.55
#